data_AF-A0AAD7I4P0-F1
#
_entry.id   AF-A0AAD7I4P0-F1
#
_cell.length_a   1.000
_cell.length_b   1.000
_cell.length_c   1.000
_cell.angle_alpha   90.00
_cell.angle_beta   90.00
_cell.angle_gamma   90.00
#
_symmetry.space_group_name_H-M   'P 1'
#
loop_
_entity.id
_entity.type
_entity.pdbx_description
1 polymer ?
#
loop_
_entity_poly.entity_id
_entity_poly.type
_entity_poly.pdbx_seq_one_letter_code
_entity_poly.pdbx_strand_id
1 'polypeptide(L)'
;MPHQDPAIEARIHNLTACLTPAITLLEELNDAFGPPCIQPIVKTVQALVTGVQKVKRNKDDCFQLVESIHQVLYPIIHLHLKSETAGSLPPSVLDKVADFTDTLHKIYTFLEIQQDGNKIRQFFRQSEVNKLLKDCHTGLNQANETFQVQTGLAVLDNVIQIQREAETMHKDLLELITTLSDGTISDRSSSVFYKKANGSQLSSNSFSLLPSKPKIFCGRDFELKHIMDLLSKDAPRIAILGGGGMGKTSLARAALHHTDTCAKFEHRFFVSAEAATTAIELAALIGLHLGLEPGKDLTRPVVRYFARQTGLCLLILDNLETPWEPIQSRGGVENFLSLLADVEHLALMITMRGSERPAQVLWTPPFLRPLQPLSDKASQQVFEAITDDPHVSNERTQLLAFTENMPLAVDLMAHLVDHEGIDNVLTRWKAEKTAALSTGHHRTSNLDASIALSYSSPRITPGARELLRLLSILPDGLSDAELTQSNLPIGNIQACKSVLIATSLAYKDTKSRLRLLVPIREHIQRFSPPSEALVQALRKSFHHLLARYQKHNGGSATWIIPSIP
;
A
#
# COMPACT_ATOMS: atom_id res chain seq x y z
N MET A 1 50.61 -5.57 11.65
CA MET A 1 49.23 -5.09 11.44
C MET A 1 48.30 -6.19 11.96
N PRO A 2 47.56 -6.00 13.06
CA PRO A 2 46.63 -7.03 13.51
C PRO A 2 45.45 -7.07 12.54
N HIS A 3 45.15 -8.26 11.99
CA HIS A 3 43.99 -8.50 11.14
C HIS A 3 42.71 -8.08 11.89
N GLN A 4 41.99 -7.08 11.38
CA GLN A 4 40.63 -6.78 11.84
C GLN A 4 39.67 -7.85 11.30
N ASP A 5 38.68 -8.20 12.12
CA ASP A 5 37.66 -9.20 11.79
C ASP A 5 36.83 -8.72 10.57
N PRO A 6 36.71 -9.51 9.48
CA PRO A 6 35.96 -9.11 8.28
C PRO A 6 34.49 -8.77 8.56
N ALA A 7 33.90 -9.29 9.64
CA ALA A 7 32.55 -8.91 10.06
C ALA A 7 32.47 -7.47 10.60
N ILE A 8 33.54 -6.98 11.23
CA ILE A 8 33.62 -5.61 11.76
C ILE A 8 33.87 -4.62 10.62
N GLU A 9 34.72 -4.97 9.63
CA GLU A 9 34.94 -4.15 8.44
C GLU A 9 33.65 -3.97 7.62
N ALA A 10 32.87 -5.03 7.43
CA ALA A 10 31.57 -4.96 6.76
C ALA A 10 30.56 -4.07 7.52
N ARG A 11 30.54 -4.12 8.86
CA ARG A 11 29.69 -3.26 9.70
C ARG A 11 30.10 -1.79 9.63
N ILE A 12 31.41 -1.49 9.68
CA ILE A 12 31.92 -0.12 9.51
C ILE A 12 31.56 0.44 8.13
N HIS A 13 31.71 -0.38 7.08
CA HIS A 13 31.33 0.01 5.72
C HIS A 13 29.83 0.33 5.61
N ASN A 14 28.96 -0.53 6.14
CA ASN A 14 27.51 -0.32 6.12
C ASN A 14 27.07 0.91 6.95
N LEU A 15 27.69 1.11 8.11
CA LEU A 15 27.42 2.26 8.98
C LEU A 15 27.80 3.58 8.29
N THR A 16 28.97 3.61 7.65
CA THR A 16 29.43 4.78 6.89
C THR A 16 28.53 5.03 5.68
N ALA A 17 28.18 4.00 4.92
CA ALA A 17 27.29 4.10 3.77
C ALA A 17 25.87 4.61 4.13
N CYS A 18 25.39 4.32 5.35
CA CYS A 18 24.08 4.76 5.82
C CYS A 18 24.08 6.22 6.33
N LEU A 19 25.11 6.62 7.07
CA LEU A 19 25.16 7.93 7.73
C LEU A 19 25.74 9.04 6.84
N THR A 20 26.66 8.73 5.94
CA THR A 20 27.29 9.74 5.06
C THR A 20 26.27 10.54 4.23
N PRO A 21 25.29 9.92 3.55
CA PRO A 21 24.28 10.68 2.80
C PRO A 21 23.43 11.59 3.68
N ALA A 22 23.06 11.13 4.89
CA ALA A 22 22.26 11.92 5.82
C ALA A 22 23.04 13.13 6.37
N ILE A 23 24.34 12.95 6.64
CA ILE A 23 25.24 14.03 7.08
C ILE A 23 25.40 15.07 5.96
N THR A 24 25.68 14.63 4.73
CA THR A 24 25.85 15.54 3.58
C THR A 24 24.58 16.35 3.30
N LEU A 25 23.41 15.71 3.35
CA LEU A 25 22.14 16.42 3.19
C LEU A 25 21.89 17.43 4.31
N LEU A 26 22.22 17.11 5.56
CA LEU A 26 22.10 18.05 6.68
C LEU A 26 23.08 19.23 6.56
N GLU A 27 24.27 19.01 6.00
CA GLU A 27 25.24 20.08 5.69
C GLU A 27 24.72 21.00 4.59
N GLU A 28 24.25 20.45 3.48
CA GLU A 28 23.65 21.22 2.38
C GLU A 28 22.44 22.03 2.85
N LEU A 29 21.60 21.43 3.71
CA LEU A 29 20.47 22.13 4.30
C LEU A 29 20.90 23.22 5.28
N ASN A 30 21.92 22.97 6.10
CA ASN A 30 22.47 23.99 6.99
C ASN A 30 23.06 25.18 6.21
N ASP A 31 23.75 24.91 5.11
CA ASP A 31 24.39 25.95 4.27
C ASP A 31 23.37 26.73 3.43
N ALA A 32 22.29 26.08 2.98
CA ALA A 32 21.24 26.72 2.18
C ALA A 32 20.25 27.55 3.03
N PHE A 33 20.03 27.17 4.29
CA PHE A 33 18.90 27.65 5.07
C PHE A 33 19.26 28.25 6.44
N GLY A 34 20.48 28.03 6.94
CA GLY A 34 21.08 28.78 8.05
C GLY A 34 20.44 28.73 9.45
N PRO A 35 19.84 27.64 9.96
CA PRO A 35 19.53 27.57 11.39
C PRO A 35 20.77 27.11 12.20
N PRO A 36 21.24 27.89 13.19
CA PRO A 36 22.48 27.60 13.96
C PRO A 36 22.42 26.33 14.85
N CYS A 37 21.30 25.60 14.84
CA CYS A 37 21.06 24.44 15.71
C CYS A 37 21.43 23.08 15.10
N ILE A 38 21.59 22.95 13.77
CA ILE A 38 21.95 21.67 13.12
C ILE A 38 23.46 21.44 13.07
N GLN A 39 24.25 22.51 12.92
CA GLN A 39 25.70 22.41 12.81
C GLN A 39 26.35 21.62 13.98
N PRO A 40 25.92 21.75 15.25
CA PRO A 40 26.40 20.90 16.33
C PRO A 40 26.10 19.41 16.12
N ILE A 41 24.94 19.06 15.56
CA ILE A 41 24.54 17.67 15.29
C ILE A 41 25.44 17.07 14.22
N VAL A 42 25.60 17.76 13.09
CA VAL A 42 26.46 17.32 11.98
C VAL A 42 27.88 17.03 12.46
N LYS A 43 28.50 17.99 13.15
CA LYS A 43 29.87 17.86 13.67
C LYS A 43 29.99 16.71 14.67
N THR A 44 29.02 16.56 15.56
CA THR A 44 29.03 15.50 16.58
C THR A 44 28.85 14.12 15.93
N VAL A 45 27.94 13.97 14.97
CA VAL A 45 27.73 12.69 14.25
C VAL A 45 28.97 12.31 13.42
N GLN A 46 29.61 13.26 12.74
CA GLN A 46 30.88 13.00 12.03
C GLN A 46 31.99 12.53 12.98
N ALA A 47 32.10 13.16 14.15
CA ALA A 47 33.05 12.75 15.18
C ALA A 47 32.73 11.35 15.73
N LEU A 48 31.45 11.00 15.88
CA LEU A 48 30.99 9.67 16.31
C LEU A 48 31.30 8.58 15.28
N VAL A 49 31.03 8.82 14.00
CA VAL A 49 31.35 7.88 12.90
C VAL A 49 32.86 7.63 12.82
N THR A 50 33.68 8.66 13.03
CA THR A 50 35.14 8.52 13.07
C THR A 50 35.61 7.83 14.37
N GLY A 51 34.95 8.11 15.49
CA GLY A 51 35.28 7.59 16.81
C GLY A 51 34.96 6.11 16.98
N VAL A 52 33.86 5.63 16.41
CA VAL A 52 33.42 4.22 16.57
C VAL A 52 34.44 3.23 16.01
N GLN A 53 35.19 3.62 14.98
CA GLN A 53 36.25 2.82 14.37
C GLN A 53 37.45 2.60 15.31
N LYS A 54 37.65 3.48 16.29
CA LYS A 54 38.76 3.45 17.25
C LYS A 54 38.42 2.70 18.54
N VAL A 55 37.17 2.24 18.69
CA VAL A 55 36.68 1.60 19.90
C VAL A 55 37.31 0.21 20.11
N LYS A 56 37.83 -0.03 21.32
CA LYS A 56 38.47 -1.31 21.68
C LYS A 56 37.58 -2.22 22.53
N ARG A 57 36.58 -1.67 23.24
CA ARG A 57 35.69 -2.38 24.18
C ARG A 57 34.22 -2.08 23.88
N ASN A 58 33.31 -2.98 24.26
CA ASN A 58 31.86 -2.84 24.03
C ASN A 58 31.52 -2.44 22.58
N LYS A 59 32.19 -3.09 21.61
CA LYS A 59 32.06 -2.73 20.19
C LYS A 59 30.61 -2.81 19.74
N ASP A 60 29.89 -3.88 20.07
CA ASP A 60 28.52 -4.08 19.62
C ASP A 60 27.57 -2.97 20.08
N ASP A 61 27.63 -2.58 21.37
CA ASP A 61 26.82 -1.49 21.91
C ASP A 61 27.17 -0.15 21.25
N CYS A 62 28.47 0.13 21.05
CA CYS A 62 28.93 1.34 20.37
C CYS A 62 28.46 1.40 18.90
N PHE A 63 28.53 0.27 18.18
CA PHE A 63 28.01 0.17 16.81
C PHE A 63 26.50 0.35 16.79
N GLN A 64 25.76 -0.29 17.69
CA GLN A 64 24.31 -0.19 17.74
C GLN A 64 23.82 1.22 18.08
N LEU A 65 24.52 1.94 18.99
CA LEU A 65 24.22 3.33 19.30
C LEU A 65 24.42 4.23 18.07
N VAL A 66 25.56 4.09 17.38
CA VAL A 66 25.86 4.92 16.21
C VAL A 66 24.97 4.56 15.02
N GLU A 67 24.64 3.29 14.84
CA GLU A 67 23.62 2.87 13.88
C GLU A 67 22.28 3.54 14.21
N SER A 68 21.80 3.48 15.45
CA SER A 68 20.49 4.03 15.83
C SER A 68 20.34 5.54 15.60
N ILE A 69 21.44 6.30 15.48
CA ILE A 69 21.42 7.73 15.15
C ILE A 69 20.76 7.99 13.79
N HIS A 70 20.97 7.12 12.78
CA HIS A 70 20.38 7.36 11.45
C HIS A 70 18.86 7.44 11.49
N GLN A 71 18.22 6.67 12.38
CA GLN A 71 16.76 6.62 12.53
C GLN A 71 16.19 7.96 13.00
N VAL A 72 16.99 8.77 13.70
CA VAL A 72 16.60 10.11 14.19
C VAL A 72 16.94 11.20 13.17
N LEU A 73 18.04 11.05 12.41
CA LEU A 73 18.46 12.07 11.43
C LEU A 73 17.48 12.24 10.26
N TYR A 74 16.94 11.15 9.71
CA TYR A 74 16.01 11.22 8.57
C TYR A 74 14.71 11.99 8.88
N PRO A 75 14.02 11.75 10.02
CA PRO A 75 12.89 12.57 10.45
C PRO A 75 13.22 14.07 10.56
N ILE A 76 14.39 14.42 11.08
CA ILE A 76 14.82 15.83 11.20
C ILE A 76 15.03 16.47 9.82
N ILE A 77 15.66 15.75 8.89
CA ILE A 77 15.83 16.18 7.48
C ILE A 77 14.46 16.41 6.83
N HIS A 78 13.53 15.48 7.02
CA HIS A 78 12.19 15.57 6.45
C HIS A 78 11.42 16.79 6.98
N LEU A 79 11.50 17.07 8.28
CA LEU A 79 10.89 18.26 8.88
C LEU A 79 11.50 19.56 8.34
N HIS A 80 12.81 19.57 8.07
CA HIS A 80 13.51 20.74 7.50
C HIS A 80 13.08 21.06 6.07
N LEU A 81 12.99 20.04 5.21
CA LEU A 81 12.60 20.19 3.80
C LEU A 81 11.15 20.68 3.61
N LYS A 82 10.34 20.66 4.67
CA LYS A 82 8.90 20.92 4.63
C LYS A 82 8.45 22.18 5.37
N SER A 83 9.35 22.89 6.05
CA SER A 83 8.99 24.14 6.73
C SER A 83 8.59 25.23 5.73
N GLU A 84 7.41 25.83 5.92
CA GLU A 84 6.89 26.94 5.10
C GLU A 84 7.73 28.21 5.20
N THR A 85 8.41 28.40 6.33
CA THR A 85 9.41 29.47 6.51
C THR A 85 10.75 28.93 6.05
N ALA A 86 11.33 29.54 5.00
CA ALA A 86 12.64 29.18 4.47
C ALA A 86 13.63 28.85 5.60
N GLY A 87 13.82 27.56 5.87
CA GLY A 87 14.86 27.07 6.77
C GLY A 87 14.62 26.99 8.27
N SER A 88 13.43 27.30 8.81
CA SER A 88 13.25 27.34 10.27
C SER A 88 12.41 26.18 10.80
N LEU A 89 12.93 25.42 11.78
CA LEU A 89 12.15 24.41 12.49
C LEU A 89 11.13 25.08 13.42
N PRO A 90 9.94 24.47 13.62
CA PRO A 90 8.99 24.96 14.61
C PRO A 90 9.63 25.02 16.01
N PRO A 91 9.26 26.00 16.86
CA PRO A 91 9.85 26.16 18.20
C PRO A 91 9.77 24.89 19.06
N SER A 92 8.67 24.13 18.95
CA SER A 92 8.48 22.86 19.65
C SER A 92 9.42 21.73 19.20
N VAL A 93 10.02 21.86 18.02
CA VAL A 93 10.99 20.92 17.45
C VAL A 93 12.41 21.33 17.86
N LEU A 94 12.69 22.63 18.00
CA LEU A 94 13.99 23.15 18.41
C LEU A 94 14.41 22.66 19.80
N ASP A 95 13.49 22.63 20.77
CA ASP A 95 13.77 22.07 22.11
C ASP A 95 14.15 20.59 22.04
N LYS A 96 13.55 19.85 21.09
CA LYS A 96 13.81 18.42 20.89
C LYS A 96 15.11 18.15 20.14
N VAL A 97 15.50 19.05 19.25
CA VAL A 97 16.82 19.05 18.61
C VAL A 97 17.92 19.30 19.64
N ALA A 98 17.67 20.16 20.64
CA ALA A 98 18.58 20.34 21.77
C ALA A 98 18.71 19.07 22.64
N ASP A 99 17.57 18.46 23.03
CA ASP A 99 17.54 17.19 23.78
C ASP A 99 18.32 16.06 23.05
N PHE A 100 18.18 16.00 21.73
CA PHE A 100 18.91 15.05 20.88
C PHE A 100 20.41 15.37 20.81
N THR A 101 20.77 16.65 20.70
CA THR A 101 22.16 17.10 20.71
C THR A 101 22.86 16.70 22.02
N ASP A 102 22.20 16.86 23.16
CA ASP A 102 22.71 16.40 24.46
C ASP A 102 22.89 14.88 24.51
N THR A 103 21.97 14.14 23.88
CA THR A 103 22.07 12.68 23.75
C THR A 103 23.28 12.29 22.90
N LEU A 104 23.56 12.98 21.79
CA LEU A 104 24.75 12.75 20.97
C LEU A 104 26.06 13.02 21.73
N HIS A 105 26.09 14.05 22.58
CA HIS A 105 27.25 14.33 23.44
C HIS A 105 27.49 13.21 24.49
N LYS A 106 26.42 12.66 25.07
CA LYS A 106 26.50 11.50 25.98
C LYS A 106 27.04 10.26 25.26
N ILE A 107 26.59 10.02 24.03
CA ILE A 107 27.09 8.93 23.18
C ILE A 107 28.58 9.15 22.87
N TYR A 108 28.98 10.37 22.52
CA TYR A 108 30.39 10.71 22.26
C TYR A 108 31.26 10.45 23.49
N THR A 109 30.81 10.90 24.67
CA THR A 109 31.48 10.64 25.95
C THR A 109 31.60 9.13 26.22
N PHE A 110 30.54 8.36 25.94
CA PHE A 110 30.58 6.91 26.07
C PHE A 110 31.60 6.28 25.12
N LEU A 111 31.65 6.68 23.85
CA LEU A 111 32.63 6.18 22.89
C LEU A 111 34.07 6.50 23.30
N GLU A 112 34.35 7.71 23.79
CA GLU A 112 35.68 8.09 24.29
C GLU A 112 36.16 7.18 25.43
N ILE A 113 35.27 6.82 26.36
CA ILE A 113 35.56 5.87 27.46
C ILE A 113 35.99 4.49 26.91
N GLN A 114 35.53 4.11 25.71
CA GLN A 114 35.79 2.79 25.10
C GLN A 114 36.98 2.75 24.12
N GLN A 115 37.56 3.88 23.71
CA GLN A 115 38.65 3.93 22.70
C GLN A 115 40.05 3.61 23.25
N ASP A 116 40.43 4.03 24.47
CA ASP A 116 41.67 3.58 25.12
C ASP A 116 41.75 3.85 26.64
N GLY A 117 42.37 2.92 27.37
CA GLY A 117 42.19 2.71 28.82
C GLY A 117 43.09 3.47 29.81
N ASN A 118 42.63 3.44 31.06
CA ASN A 118 43.18 3.89 32.35
C ASN A 118 42.90 5.33 32.81
N LYS A 119 43.11 6.37 32.00
CA LYS A 119 43.04 7.75 32.52
C LYS A 119 41.62 8.24 32.81
N ILE A 120 40.66 7.97 31.92
CA ILE A 120 39.27 8.43 32.07
C ILE A 120 38.46 7.46 32.96
N ARG A 121 38.68 6.16 32.82
CA ARG A 121 37.98 5.13 33.62
C ARG A 121 38.35 5.17 35.11
N GLN A 122 39.50 5.70 35.51
CA GLN A 122 39.80 5.94 36.94
C GLN A 122 38.77 6.89 37.59
N PHE A 123 38.13 7.75 36.80
CA PHE A 123 37.11 8.68 37.27
C PHE A 123 35.68 8.15 37.19
N PHE A 124 35.45 6.97 36.57
CA PHE A 124 34.10 6.41 36.38
C PHE A 124 33.97 4.98 36.92
N ARG A 125 32.98 4.77 37.79
CA ARG A 125 32.60 3.43 38.27
C ARG A 125 31.87 2.67 37.17
N GLN A 126 31.96 1.34 37.18
CA GLN A 126 31.26 0.50 36.19
C GLN A 126 29.73 0.73 36.18
N SER A 127 29.14 1.03 37.34
CA SER A 127 27.73 1.40 37.47
C SER A 127 27.38 2.69 36.74
N GLU A 128 28.30 3.66 36.68
CA GLU A 128 28.10 4.95 36.00
C GLU A 128 28.21 4.79 34.49
N VAL A 129 29.12 3.93 34.01
CA VAL A 129 29.24 3.59 32.59
C VAL A 129 27.98 2.86 32.08
N ASN A 130 27.44 1.93 32.87
CA ASN A 130 26.19 1.24 32.52
C ASN A 130 24.98 2.17 32.56
N LYS A 131 24.95 3.12 33.51
CA LYS A 131 23.91 4.16 33.56
C LYS A 131 24.00 5.06 32.32
N LEU A 132 25.21 5.51 31.94
CA LEU A 132 25.42 6.33 30.76
C LEU A 132 24.97 5.62 29.47
N LEU A 133 25.27 4.32 29.32
CA LEU A 133 24.80 3.51 28.19
C LEU A 133 23.27 3.46 28.14
N LYS A 134 22.62 3.23 29.29
CA LYS A 134 21.15 3.21 29.38
C LYS A 134 20.54 4.57 29.05
N ASP A 135 21.16 5.65 29.53
CA ASP A 135 20.73 7.02 29.26
C ASP A 135 20.86 7.36 27.77
N CYS A 136 21.89 6.86 27.09
CA CYS A 136 22.07 6.99 25.64
C CYS A 136 20.96 6.29 24.85
N HIS A 137 20.66 5.03 25.16
CA HIS A 137 19.57 4.30 24.50
C HIS A 137 18.20 4.94 24.77
N THR A 138 17.96 5.40 26.00
CA THR A 138 16.71 6.05 26.37
C THR A 138 16.53 7.37 25.61
N GLY A 139 17.59 8.19 25.53
CA GLY A 139 17.57 9.45 24.79
C GLY A 139 17.34 9.25 23.29
N LEU A 140 17.99 8.25 22.67
CA LEU A 140 17.79 7.94 21.25
C LEU A 140 16.37 7.46 20.95
N ASN A 141 15.81 6.58 21.77
CA ASN A 141 14.45 6.10 21.59
C ASN A 141 13.42 7.23 21.75
N GLN A 142 13.59 8.07 22.78
CA GLN A 142 12.71 9.23 23.00
C GLN A 142 12.79 10.24 21.84
N ALA A 143 13.99 10.51 21.32
CA ALA A 143 14.17 11.36 20.17
C ALA A 143 13.47 10.76 18.94
N ASN A 144 13.71 9.47 18.65
CA ASN A 144 13.10 8.78 17.52
C ASN A 144 11.56 8.81 17.57
N GLU A 145 10.96 8.44 18.70
CA GLU A 145 9.50 8.48 18.89
C GLU A 145 8.95 9.88 18.69
N THR A 146 9.61 10.90 19.25
CA THR A 146 9.15 12.29 19.16
C THR A 146 9.19 12.81 17.73
N PHE A 147 10.32 12.64 17.02
CA PHE A 147 10.46 13.14 15.65
C PHE A 147 9.62 12.35 14.65
N GLN A 148 9.37 11.06 14.88
CA GLN A 148 8.42 10.28 14.06
C GLN A 148 6.99 10.79 14.20
N VAL A 149 6.53 11.07 15.43
CA VAL A 149 5.19 11.65 15.67
C VAL A 149 5.07 13.02 15.01
N GLN A 150 6.07 13.89 15.16
CA GLN A 150 6.07 15.22 14.53
C GLN A 150 6.07 15.14 13.00
N THR A 151 6.82 14.18 12.44
CA THR A 151 6.82 13.92 10.98
C THR A 151 5.44 13.43 10.52
N GLY A 152 4.80 12.52 11.25
CA GLY A 152 3.46 12.04 10.94
C GLY A 152 2.39 13.13 10.99
N LEU A 153 2.45 14.02 12.00
CA LEU A 153 1.55 15.18 12.09
C LEU A 153 1.76 16.16 10.92
N ALA A 154 3.02 16.44 10.55
CA ALA A 154 3.31 17.29 9.40
C ALA A 154 2.80 16.69 8.07
N VAL A 155 2.86 15.36 7.91
CA VAL A 155 2.26 14.69 6.74
C VAL A 155 0.73 14.83 6.75
N LEU A 156 0.09 14.70 7.91
CA LEU A 156 -1.35 14.85 8.04
C LEU A 156 -1.83 16.27 7.71
N ASP A 157 -1.14 17.29 8.23
CA ASP A 157 -1.44 18.69 7.91
C ASP A 157 -1.30 18.98 6.41
N ASN A 158 -0.28 18.42 5.76
CA ASN A 158 -0.11 18.53 4.30
C ASN A 158 -1.27 17.86 3.54
N VAL A 159 -1.74 16.69 3.96
CA VAL A 159 -2.89 16.03 3.34
C VAL A 159 -4.15 16.89 3.50
N ILE A 160 -4.37 17.47 4.67
CA ILE A 160 -5.50 18.38 4.93
C ILE A 160 -5.40 19.64 4.06
N GLN A 161 -4.21 20.22 3.90
CA GLN A 161 -3.98 21.39 3.07
C GLN A 161 -4.22 21.10 1.59
N ILE A 162 -3.65 20.01 1.06
CA ILE A 162 -3.89 19.55 -0.32
C ILE A 162 -5.39 19.33 -0.55
N GLN A 163 -6.09 18.78 0.44
CA GLN A 163 -7.53 18.56 0.34
C GLN A 163 -8.32 19.88 0.29
N ARG A 164 -7.96 20.88 1.10
CA ARG A 164 -8.56 22.22 1.04
C ARG A 164 -8.27 22.94 -0.28
N GLU A 165 -7.05 22.81 -0.81
CA GLU A 165 -6.67 23.37 -2.11
C GLU A 165 -7.45 22.68 -3.24
N ALA A 166 -7.62 21.36 -3.17
CA ALA A 166 -8.46 20.61 -4.11
C ALA A 166 -9.94 21.00 -4.03
N GLU A 167 -10.48 21.23 -2.83
CA GLU A 167 -11.85 21.73 -2.63
C GLU A 167 -12.02 23.15 -3.19
N THR A 168 -11.01 24.00 -3.02
CA THR A 168 -11.01 25.38 -3.55
C THR A 168 -10.96 25.37 -5.09
N MET A 169 -10.04 24.59 -5.67
CA MET A 169 -9.97 24.39 -7.12
C MET A 169 -11.27 23.80 -7.68
N HIS A 170 -11.90 22.87 -6.96
CA HIS A 170 -13.19 22.30 -7.36
C HIS A 170 -14.29 23.36 -7.36
N LYS A 171 -14.32 24.24 -6.35
CA LYS A 171 -15.27 25.34 -6.26
C LYS A 171 -15.07 26.36 -7.37
N ASP A 172 -13.84 26.76 -7.65
CA ASP A 172 -13.51 27.70 -8.72
C ASP A 172 -13.88 27.13 -10.10
N LEU A 173 -13.66 25.82 -10.30
CA LEU A 173 -14.02 25.12 -11.52
C LEU A 173 -15.54 25.01 -11.71
N LEU A 174 -16.29 24.80 -10.63
CA LEU A 174 -17.76 24.86 -10.66
C LEU A 174 -18.26 26.27 -10.98
N GLU A 175 -17.64 27.31 -10.43
CA GLU A 175 -18.00 28.72 -10.72
C GLU A 175 -17.72 29.09 -12.19
N LEU A 176 -16.63 28.57 -12.75
CA LEU A 176 -16.32 28.66 -14.18
C LEU A 176 -17.34 27.92 -15.05
N ILE A 177 -17.78 26.72 -14.64
CA ILE A 177 -18.83 25.98 -15.36
C ILE A 177 -20.17 26.72 -15.30
N THR A 178 -20.53 27.31 -14.16
CA THR A 178 -21.77 28.09 -14.04
C THR A 178 -21.74 29.37 -14.87
N THR A 179 -20.60 30.06 -14.93
CA THR A 179 -20.45 31.27 -15.76
C THR A 179 -20.44 30.95 -17.26
N LEU A 180 -19.91 29.78 -17.65
CA LEU A 180 -20.01 29.27 -19.02
C LEU A 180 -21.42 28.77 -19.36
N SER A 181 -22.16 28.24 -18.39
CA SER A 181 -23.55 27.82 -18.53
C SER A 181 -24.54 28.99 -18.68
N ASP A 182 -24.26 30.14 -18.05
CA ASP A 182 -25.08 31.36 -18.17
C ASP A 182 -24.90 32.10 -19.53
N GLY A 183 -23.94 31.68 -20.36
CA GLY A 183 -23.76 32.19 -21.73
C GLY A 183 -24.76 31.66 -22.75
N THR A 184 -25.56 30.66 -22.39
CA THR A 184 -26.58 30.07 -23.27
C THR A 184 -27.89 29.89 -22.52
N ILE A 185 -28.91 30.62 -23.00
CA ILE A 185 -30.34 30.57 -22.66
C ILE A 185 -30.78 31.59 -21.60
N SER A 186 -31.21 32.73 -22.11
CA SER A 186 -32.23 33.57 -21.47
C SER A 186 -33.54 32.79 -21.31
N ASP A 187 -34.05 32.63 -20.09
CA ASP A 187 -35.31 33.29 -19.67
C ASP A 187 -35.66 33.03 -18.18
N ARG A 188 -35.75 34.14 -17.44
CA ARG A 188 -36.65 34.48 -16.32
C ARG A 188 -37.23 33.35 -15.44
N SER A 189 -36.70 33.24 -14.21
CA SER A 189 -37.35 33.71 -12.96
C SER A 189 -36.98 32.83 -11.75
N SER A 190 -36.20 33.36 -10.82
CA SER A 190 -36.62 33.65 -9.43
C SER A 190 -35.41 33.92 -8.55
N SER A 191 -35.29 35.19 -8.20
CA SER A 191 -34.35 35.82 -7.27
C SER A 191 -34.29 35.15 -5.89
N VAL A 192 -33.08 34.80 -5.43
CA VAL A 192 -32.80 34.54 -4.02
C VAL A 192 -32.12 35.76 -3.41
N PHE A 193 -32.91 36.52 -2.64
CA PHE A 193 -32.44 37.52 -1.69
C PHE A 193 -31.74 36.81 -0.51
N TYR A 194 -30.44 37.03 -0.32
CA TYR A 194 -29.80 36.73 0.95
C TYR A 194 -30.17 37.79 1.99
N LYS A 195 -31.19 37.49 2.81
CA LYS A 195 -31.47 38.22 4.03
C LYS A 195 -30.78 37.51 5.20
N LYS A 196 -29.76 38.19 5.72
CA LYS A 196 -29.05 37.95 6.98
C LYS A 196 -30.05 37.74 8.12
N ALA A 197 -30.01 36.60 8.79
CA ALA A 197 -30.71 36.36 10.05
C ALA A 197 -29.79 35.62 11.04
N ASN A 198 -29.60 36.26 12.18
CA ASN A 198 -28.86 35.76 13.33
C ASN A 198 -29.61 34.61 14.03
N GLY A 199 -28.84 33.68 14.58
CA GLY A 199 -29.15 32.97 15.82
C GLY A 199 -30.39 32.07 15.83
N SER A 200 -30.22 30.80 15.47
CA SER A 200 -30.72 29.64 16.23
C SER A 200 -30.33 28.35 15.49
N GLN A 201 -29.80 27.39 16.26
CA GLN A 201 -29.58 25.97 15.94
C GLN A 201 -29.63 25.58 14.46
N LEU A 202 -28.47 25.65 13.78
CA LEU A 202 -28.29 24.87 12.56
C LEU A 202 -28.08 23.41 12.95
N SER A 203 -29.08 22.58 12.67
CA SER A 203 -28.90 21.17 12.41
C SER A 203 -27.75 21.01 11.42
N SER A 204 -26.72 20.28 11.82
CA SER A 204 -25.56 19.96 11.01
C SER A 204 -25.97 19.17 9.77
N ASN A 205 -26.23 19.87 8.66
CA ASN A 205 -26.25 19.26 7.33
C ASN A 205 -24.81 18.83 7.01
N SER A 206 -24.47 17.61 7.40
CA SER A 206 -23.25 16.94 6.97
C SER A 206 -23.29 16.81 5.45
N PHE A 207 -22.39 17.52 4.77
CA PHE A 207 -22.08 17.24 3.38
C PHE A 207 -21.78 15.73 3.26
N SER A 208 -22.50 15.02 2.40
CA SER A 208 -22.33 13.57 2.28
C SER A 208 -20.93 13.26 1.72
N LEU A 209 -20.04 12.73 2.56
CA LEU A 209 -18.69 12.25 2.19
C LEU A 209 -18.71 10.99 1.33
N LEU A 210 -19.83 10.65 0.70
CA LEU A 210 -19.94 9.43 -0.09
C LEU A 210 -19.21 9.60 -1.42
N PRO A 211 -18.40 8.61 -1.83
CA PRO A 211 -17.78 8.63 -3.15
C PRO A 211 -18.86 8.59 -4.23
N SER A 212 -18.57 9.12 -5.42
CA SER A 212 -19.51 9.09 -6.54
C SER A 212 -19.89 7.67 -6.96
N LYS A 213 -21.02 7.48 -7.62
CA LYS A 213 -21.34 6.19 -8.26
C LYS A 213 -20.36 5.92 -9.43
N PRO A 214 -19.99 4.65 -9.69
CA PRO A 214 -19.23 4.31 -10.90
C PRO A 214 -20.01 4.74 -12.15
N LYS A 215 -19.34 5.40 -13.10
CA LYS A 215 -19.97 5.85 -14.36
C LYS A 215 -20.12 4.70 -15.36
N ILE A 216 -19.08 3.89 -15.49
CA ILE A 216 -19.05 2.68 -16.31
C ILE A 216 -19.00 1.49 -15.35
N PHE A 217 -20.02 0.64 -15.41
CA PHE A 217 -20.16 -0.52 -14.53
C PHE A 217 -20.84 -1.67 -15.28
N CYS A 218 -20.04 -2.60 -15.80
CA CYS A 218 -20.50 -3.70 -16.65
C CYS A 218 -20.04 -5.05 -16.10
N GLY A 219 -20.85 -6.10 -16.30
CA GLY A 219 -20.45 -7.50 -16.06
C GLY A 219 -20.36 -7.92 -14.59
N ARG A 220 -20.98 -7.17 -13.68
CA ARG A 220 -20.99 -7.45 -12.22
C ARG A 220 -22.41 -7.59 -11.67
N ASP A 221 -23.40 -7.83 -12.53
CA ASP A 221 -24.81 -7.91 -12.15
C ASP A 221 -25.07 -9.05 -11.15
N PHE A 222 -24.39 -10.18 -11.33
CA PHE A 222 -24.50 -11.32 -10.43
C PHE A 222 -23.95 -10.99 -9.03
N GLU A 223 -22.74 -10.45 -8.95
CA GLU A 223 -22.11 -10.10 -7.67
C GLU A 223 -22.85 -8.97 -6.98
N LEU A 224 -23.33 -7.96 -7.73
CA LEU A 224 -24.14 -6.88 -7.20
C LEU A 224 -25.45 -7.41 -6.62
N LYS A 225 -26.16 -8.26 -7.37
CA LYS A 225 -27.39 -8.92 -6.88
C LYS A 225 -27.12 -9.73 -5.62
N HIS A 226 -26.04 -10.51 -5.58
CA HIS A 226 -25.65 -11.28 -4.40
C HIS A 226 -25.41 -10.39 -3.17
N ILE A 227 -24.77 -9.23 -3.36
CA ILE A 227 -24.59 -8.25 -2.29
C ILE A 227 -25.94 -7.65 -1.87
N MET A 228 -26.84 -7.35 -2.80
CA MET A 228 -28.19 -6.85 -2.47
C MET A 228 -28.99 -7.89 -1.67
N ASP A 229 -28.93 -9.17 -2.05
CA ASP A 229 -29.57 -10.26 -1.32
C ASP A 229 -29.01 -10.37 0.12
N LEU A 230 -27.70 -10.13 0.32
CA LEU A 230 -27.12 -10.06 1.66
C LEU A 230 -27.56 -8.81 2.42
N LEU A 231 -27.55 -7.63 1.79
CA LEU A 231 -28.00 -6.35 2.36
C LEU A 231 -29.49 -6.33 2.70
N SER A 232 -30.29 -7.22 2.11
CA SER A 232 -31.69 -7.43 2.49
C SER A 232 -31.85 -7.97 3.92
N LYS A 233 -30.83 -8.66 4.47
CA LYS A 233 -30.80 -9.16 5.85
C LYS A 233 -30.49 -8.04 6.85
N ASP A 234 -30.72 -8.30 8.14
CA ASP A 234 -30.39 -7.34 9.18
C ASP A 234 -28.88 -7.32 9.46
N ALA A 235 -28.28 -6.14 9.27
CA ALA A 235 -26.87 -5.85 9.55
C ALA A 235 -25.85 -6.86 8.99
N PRO A 236 -25.85 -7.27 7.72
CA PRO A 236 -24.91 -8.29 7.23
C PRO A 236 -23.44 -7.86 7.33
N ARG A 237 -22.56 -8.86 7.39
CA ARG A 237 -21.09 -8.72 7.39
C ARG A 237 -20.57 -9.29 6.07
N ILE A 238 -20.15 -8.42 5.16
CA ILE A 238 -19.86 -8.73 3.76
C ILE A 238 -18.38 -8.43 3.47
N ALA A 239 -17.67 -9.39 2.89
CA ALA A 239 -16.29 -9.19 2.40
C ALA A 239 -16.24 -9.35 0.88
N ILE A 240 -15.86 -8.27 0.18
CA ILE A 240 -15.60 -8.26 -1.26
C ILE A 240 -14.09 -8.47 -1.44
N LEU A 241 -13.73 -9.65 -1.93
CA LEU A 241 -12.35 -10.12 -2.03
C LEU A 241 -11.91 -10.22 -3.50
N GLY A 242 -10.61 -10.30 -3.75
CA GLY A 242 -10.05 -10.49 -5.09
C GLY A 242 -8.72 -9.77 -5.31
N GLY A 243 -8.09 -10.04 -6.46
CA GLY A 243 -6.81 -9.43 -6.85
C GLY A 243 -6.86 -7.91 -6.99
N GLY A 244 -5.68 -7.28 -7.08
CA GLY A 244 -5.56 -5.87 -7.44
C GLY A 244 -6.23 -5.58 -8.78
N GLY A 245 -6.93 -4.45 -8.89
CA GLY A 245 -7.58 -4.05 -10.16
C GLY A 245 -8.82 -4.85 -10.57
N MET A 246 -9.37 -5.72 -9.70
CA MET A 246 -10.56 -6.54 -10.00
C MET A 246 -11.91 -5.81 -9.87
N GLY A 247 -11.92 -4.51 -9.54
CA GLY A 247 -13.14 -3.71 -9.43
C GLY A 247 -13.90 -3.86 -8.10
N LYS A 248 -13.24 -4.28 -7.01
CA LYS A 248 -13.84 -4.44 -5.68
C LYS A 248 -14.47 -3.14 -5.16
N THR A 249 -13.72 -2.05 -5.20
CA THR A 249 -14.16 -0.71 -4.82
C THR A 249 -15.34 -0.24 -5.67
N SER A 250 -15.29 -0.46 -6.99
CA SER A 250 -16.39 -0.12 -7.90
C SER A 250 -17.67 -0.90 -7.57
N LEU A 251 -17.55 -2.20 -7.25
CA LEU A 251 -18.68 -3.02 -6.82
C LEU A 251 -19.26 -2.55 -5.47
N ALA A 252 -18.41 -2.22 -4.50
CA ALA A 252 -18.85 -1.67 -3.22
C ALA A 252 -19.60 -0.33 -3.39
N ARG A 253 -19.08 0.57 -4.26
CA ARG A 253 -19.74 1.84 -4.59
C ARG A 253 -21.05 1.64 -5.35
N ALA A 254 -21.13 0.68 -6.26
CA ALA A 254 -22.38 0.34 -6.95
C ALA A 254 -23.44 -0.15 -5.94
N ALA A 255 -23.04 -1.00 -4.99
CA ALA A 255 -23.93 -1.47 -3.92
C ALA A 255 -24.37 -0.32 -2.99
N LEU A 256 -23.44 0.55 -2.57
CA LEU A 256 -23.70 1.73 -1.74
C LEU A 256 -24.78 2.65 -2.32
N HIS A 257 -24.77 2.84 -3.64
CA HIS A 257 -25.69 3.72 -4.39
C HIS A 257 -26.93 3.01 -4.94
N HIS A 258 -27.07 1.70 -4.69
CA HIS A 258 -28.24 0.95 -5.15
C HIS A 258 -29.53 1.49 -4.48
N THR A 259 -30.63 1.55 -5.22
CA THR A 259 -31.91 2.13 -4.74
C THR A 259 -32.38 1.51 -3.43
N ASP A 260 -32.29 0.19 -3.32
CA ASP A 260 -32.74 -0.54 -2.13
C ASP A 260 -31.82 -0.29 -0.93
N THR A 261 -30.52 -0.10 -1.18
CA THR A 261 -29.54 0.27 -0.14
C THR A 261 -29.81 1.69 0.36
N CYS A 262 -30.08 2.63 -0.55
CA CYS A 262 -30.49 3.99 -0.20
C CYS A 262 -31.77 4.03 0.63
N ALA A 263 -32.75 3.19 0.31
CA ALA A 263 -34.03 3.14 1.00
C ALA A 263 -33.92 2.49 2.39
N LYS A 264 -33.06 1.47 2.54
CA LYS A 264 -32.91 0.71 3.79
C LYS A 264 -31.97 1.36 4.81
N PHE A 265 -30.87 1.96 4.33
CA PHE A 265 -29.83 2.52 5.19
C PHE A 265 -29.82 4.05 5.05
N GLU A 266 -30.42 4.73 6.01
CA GLU A 266 -30.38 6.20 6.10
C GLU A 266 -28.94 6.68 6.30
N HIS A 267 -28.20 6.03 7.21
CA HIS A 267 -26.82 6.35 7.51
C HIS A 267 -25.88 5.40 6.78
N ARG A 268 -25.17 5.94 5.78
CA ARG A 268 -24.20 5.21 4.98
C ARG A 268 -22.85 5.91 5.07
N PHE A 269 -21.81 5.13 5.26
CA PHE A 269 -20.44 5.62 5.40
C PHE A 269 -19.52 4.81 4.50
N PHE A 270 -18.61 5.49 3.83
CA PHE A 270 -17.58 4.88 3.01
C PHE A 270 -16.24 5.47 3.45
N VAL A 271 -15.37 4.63 3.99
CA VAL A 271 -14.09 5.03 4.58
C VAL A 271 -12.97 4.27 3.88
N SER A 272 -12.03 4.99 3.28
CA SER A 272 -10.79 4.39 2.78
C SER A 272 -9.84 4.11 3.94
N ALA A 273 -9.35 2.88 4.05
CA ALA A 273 -8.38 2.47 5.06
C ALA A 273 -6.92 2.64 4.60
N GLU A 274 -6.66 3.19 3.41
CA GLU A 274 -5.30 3.29 2.83
C GLU A 274 -4.32 4.12 3.67
N ALA A 275 -4.81 5.06 4.47
CA ALA A 275 -3.98 5.90 5.34
C ALA A 275 -3.73 5.28 6.73
N ALA A 276 -4.30 4.11 7.03
CA ALA A 276 -4.15 3.45 8.33
C ALA A 276 -3.28 2.20 8.24
N THR A 277 -2.36 2.06 9.18
CA THR A 277 -1.50 0.89 9.40
C THR A 277 -1.88 0.12 10.67
N THR A 278 -2.68 0.72 11.56
CA THR A 278 -3.13 0.11 12.82
C THR A 278 -4.63 0.27 13.05
N ALA A 279 -5.18 -0.47 14.03
CA ALA A 279 -6.59 -0.37 14.43
C ALA A 279 -6.95 1.01 15.01
N ILE A 280 -6.00 1.66 15.70
CA ILE A 280 -6.20 3.00 16.27
C ILE A 280 -6.32 4.03 15.15
N GLU A 281 -5.43 3.95 14.16
CA GLU A 281 -5.47 4.83 12.97
C GLU A 281 -6.74 4.58 12.15
N LEU A 282 -7.15 3.32 11.96
CA LEU A 282 -8.40 2.98 11.29
C LEU A 282 -9.60 3.58 12.04
N ALA A 283 -9.63 3.46 13.37
CA ALA A 283 -10.69 4.07 14.18
C ALA A 283 -10.66 5.60 14.10
N ALA A 284 -9.49 6.23 14.00
CA ALA A 284 -9.37 7.66 13.81
C ALA A 284 -9.92 8.12 12.44
N LEU A 285 -9.62 7.38 11.36
CA LEU A 285 -10.19 7.64 10.04
C LEU A 285 -11.71 7.52 10.04
N ILE A 286 -12.27 6.47 10.66
CA ILE A 286 -13.71 6.34 10.80
C ILE A 286 -14.27 7.49 11.65
N GLY A 287 -13.64 7.80 12.79
CA GLY A 287 -14.06 8.88 13.68
C GLY A 287 -14.12 10.24 12.98
N LEU A 288 -13.17 10.54 12.08
CA LEU A 288 -13.19 11.74 11.25
C LEU A 288 -14.44 11.81 10.35
N HIS A 289 -14.80 10.72 9.69
CA HIS A 289 -16.01 10.65 8.85
C HIS A 289 -17.31 10.76 9.67
N LEU A 290 -17.26 10.36 10.94
CA LEU A 290 -18.36 10.46 11.89
C LEU A 290 -18.44 11.84 12.58
N GLY A 291 -17.45 12.73 12.35
CA GLY A 291 -17.36 14.03 13.03
C GLY A 291 -17.05 13.90 14.53
N LEU A 292 -16.35 12.84 14.94
CA LEU A 292 -15.91 12.67 16.33
C LEU A 292 -14.70 13.55 16.63
N GLU A 293 -14.65 14.09 17.84
CA GLU A 293 -13.51 14.86 18.32
C GLU A 293 -12.22 14.01 18.29
N PRO A 294 -11.07 14.60 17.89
CA PRO A 294 -9.79 13.90 17.90
C PRO A 294 -9.46 13.32 19.28
N GLY A 295 -8.93 12.10 19.30
CA GLY A 295 -8.58 11.41 20.52
C GLY A 295 -7.46 10.40 20.30
N LYS A 296 -6.79 10.00 21.38
CA LYS A 296 -5.67 9.04 21.32
C LYS A 296 -6.11 7.65 20.84
N ASP A 297 -7.32 7.24 21.21
CA ASP A 297 -7.91 5.97 20.79
C ASP A 297 -9.42 6.16 20.59
N LEU A 298 -9.82 6.14 19.31
CA LEU A 298 -11.21 6.32 18.90
C LEU A 298 -11.94 4.99 18.69
N THR A 299 -11.34 3.83 18.98
CA THR A 299 -11.99 2.51 18.79
C THR A 299 -13.32 2.41 19.52
N ARG A 300 -13.33 2.66 20.84
CA ARG A 300 -14.56 2.66 21.65
C ARG A 300 -15.52 3.80 21.31
N PRO A 301 -15.08 5.06 21.13
CA PRO A 301 -15.94 6.13 20.63
C PRO A 301 -16.68 5.79 19.33
N VAL A 302 -16.00 5.22 18.34
CA VAL A 302 -16.61 4.81 17.06
C VAL A 302 -17.68 3.72 17.28
N VAL A 303 -17.36 2.67 18.04
CA VAL A 303 -18.34 1.60 18.33
C VAL A 303 -19.56 2.16 19.06
N ARG A 304 -19.34 3.06 20.04
CA ARG A 304 -20.42 3.73 20.77
C ARG A 304 -21.26 4.64 19.88
N TYR A 305 -20.65 5.31 18.90
CA TYR A 305 -21.39 6.14 17.95
C TYR A 305 -22.40 5.28 17.20
N PHE A 306 -21.95 4.16 16.62
CA PHE A 306 -22.85 3.26 15.90
C PHE A 306 -23.88 2.64 16.83
N ALA A 307 -23.49 2.12 18.00
CA ALA A 307 -24.40 1.49 18.96
C ALA A 307 -25.54 2.41 19.46
N ARG A 308 -25.39 3.74 19.39
CA ARG A 308 -26.41 4.71 19.79
C ARG A 308 -27.36 5.12 18.67
N GLN A 309 -27.07 4.75 17.43
CA GLN A 309 -27.97 5.06 16.32
C GLN A 309 -29.27 4.27 16.46
N THR A 310 -30.39 4.90 16.14
CA THR A 310 -31.73 4.29 16.22
C THR A 310 -32.15 3.59 14.93
N GLY A 311 -31.37 3.72 13.85
CA GLY A 311 -31.63 3.16 12.53
C GLY A 311 -30.49 2.31 11.99
N LEU A 312 -30.78 1.54 10.93
CA LEU A 312 -29.79 0.70 10.28
C LEU A 312 -28.68 1.56 9.64
N CYS A 313 -27.44 1.20 9.95
CA CYS A 313 -26.25 1.86 9.40
C CYS A 313 -25.51 0.91 8.45
N LEU A 314 -24.92 1.45 7.39
CA LEU A 314 -23.98 0.72 6.54
C LEU A 314 -22.60 1.39 6.61
N LEU A 315 -21.61 0.66 7.10
CA LEU A 315 -20.20 1.07 7.05
C LEU A 315 -19.46 0.24 6.02
N ILE A 316 -18.88 0.91 5.03
CA ILE A 316 -17.98 0.33 4.04
C ILE A 316 -16.54 0.73 4.36
N LEU A 317 -15.67 -0.25 4.58
CA LEU A 317 -14.23 -0.07 4.74
C LEU A 317 -13.52 -0.53 3.47
N ASP A 318 -13.01 0.42 2.69
CA ASP A 318 -12.30 0.14 1.43
C ASP A 318 -10.81 -0.04 1.67
N ASN A 319 -10.18 -0.98 0.95
CA ASN A 319 -8.75 -1.29 1.02
C ASN A 319 -8.27 -1.63 2.45
N LEU A 320 -9.04 -2.48 3.14
CA LEU A 320 -8.77 -2.88 4.52
C LEU A 320 -7.49 -3.71 4.67
N GLU A 321 -6.90 -4.21 3.56
CA GLU A 321 -5.60 -4.88 3.60
C GLU A 321 -4.48 -4.01 4.19
N THR A 322 -4.54 -2.68 4.06
CA THR A 322 -3.43 -1.80 4.48
C THR A 322 -3.17 -1.88 5.99
N PRO A 323 -4.18 -1.72 6.88
CA PRO A 323 -3.96 -1.93 8.31
C PRO A 323 -3.95 -3.41 8.72
N TRP A 324 -4.53 -4.32 7.92
CA TRP A 324 -4.72 -5.72 8.29
C TRP A 324 -3.58 -6.66 7.87
N GLU A 325 -2.86 -6.38 6.78
CA GLU A 325 -1.76 -7.23 6.30
C GLU A 325 -0.54 -7.29 7.22
N PRO A 326 -0.10 -6.19 7.87
CA PRO A 326 1.04 -6.26 8.78
C PRO A 326 0.73 -7.18 9.97
N ILE A 327 1.59 -8.18 10.19
CA ILE A 327 1.38 -9.23 11.20
C ILE A 327 1.23 -8.63 12.61
N GLN A 328 1.96 -7.54 12.89
CA GLN A 328 1.97 -6.90 14.20
C GLN A 328 0.63 -6.19 14.53
N SER A 329 -0.06 -5.64 13.53
CA SER A 329 -1.32 -4.91 13.71
C SER A 329 -2.56 -5.78 13.46
N ARG A 330 -2.42 -6.88 12.70
CA ARG A 330 -3.52 -7.75 12.25
C ARG A 330 -4.51 -8.13 13.35
N GLY A 331 -4.03 -8.64 14.48
CA GLY A 331 -4.88 -9.06 15.59
C GLY A 331 -5.65 -7.88 16.22
N GLY A 332 -5.05 -6.69 16.28
CA GLY A 332 -5.73 -5.49 16.76
C GLY A 332 -6.85 -5.04 15.81
N VAL A 333 -6.63 -5.13 14.50
CA VAL A 333 -7.65 -4.81 13.49
C VAL A 333 -8.79 -5.83 13.53
N GLU A 334 -8.49 -7.12 13.63
CA GLU A 334 -9.51 -8.17 13.77
C GLU A 334 -10.36 -7.97 15.03
N ASN A 335 -9.74 -7.66 16.17
CA ASN A 335 -10.47 -7.35 17.40
C ASN A 335 -11.39 -6.13 17.22
N PHE A 336 -10.92 -5.08 16.55
CA PHE A 336 -11.73 -3.89 16.29
C PHE A 336 -12.90 -4.17 15.34
N LEU A 337 -12.68 -4.95 14.28
CA LEU A 337 -13.75 -5.40 13.38
C LEU A 337 -14.78 -6.26 14.12
N SER A 338 -14.35 -7.10 15.07
CA SER A 338 -15.27 -7.86 15.93
C SER A 338 -16.16 -6.93 16.75
N LEU A 339 -15.60 -5.88 17.36
CA LEU A 339 -16.38 -4.90 18.13
C LEU A 339 -17.41 -4.14 17.27
N LEU A 340 -17.05 -3.81 16.02
CA LEU A 340 -18.00 -3.23 15.06
C LEU A 340 -19.07 -4.24 14.66
N ALA A 341 -18.68 -5.49 14.43
CA ALA A 341 -19.59 -6.57 14.04
C ALA A 341 -20.60 -6.92 15.14
N ASP A 342 -20.28 -6.69 16.42
CA ASP A 342 -21.19 -6.91 17.55
C ASP A 342 -22.32 -5.86 17.65
N VAL A 343 -22.27 -4.78 16.86
CA VAL A 343 -23.35 -3.78 16.82
C VAL A 343 -24.52 -4.33 15.99
N GLU A 344 -25.68 -4.53 16.62
CA GLU A 344 -26.83 -5.26 16.05
C GLU A 344 -27.39 -4.64 14.76
N HIS A 345 -27.36 -3.31 14.64
CA HIS A 345 -27.91 -2.55 13.50
C HIS A 345 -26.86 -2.01 12.54
N LEU A 346 -25.59 -2.44 12.67
CA LEU A 346 -24.51 -2.03 11.77
C LEU A 346 -24.23 -3.11 10.72
N ALA A 347 -24.64 -2.85 9.48
CA ALA A 347 -24.13 -3.60 8.34
C ALA A 347 -22.67 -3.19 8.07
N LEU A 348 -21.79 -4.19 7.96
CA LEU A 348 -20.38 -3.99 7.70
C LEU A 348 -20.02 -4.59 6.34
N MET A 349 -19.47 -3.78 5.46
CA MET A 349 -18.90 -4.23 4.19
C MET A 349 -17.43 -3.86 4.14
N ILE A 350 -16.59 -4.80 3.70
CA ILE A 350 -15.17 -4.54 3.50
C ILE A 350 -14.78 -4.86 2.06
N THR A 351 -13.79 -4.14 1.54
CA THR A 351 -13.03 -4.59 0.37
C THR A 351 -11.61 -4.91 0.79
N MET A 352 -11.03 -5.99 0.26
CA MET A 352 -9.61 -6.25 0.45
C MET A 352 -8.98 -7.13 -0.62
N ARG A 353 -7.65 -7.04 -0.75
CA ARG A 353 -6.84 -7.88 -1.62
C ARG A 353 -6.69 -9.31 -1.12
N GLY A 354 -6.71 -10.25 -2.07
CA GLY A 354 -6.57 -11.67 -1.80
C GLY A 354 -7.92 -12.38 -1.64
N SER A 355 -7.89 -13.58 -1.08
CA SER A 355 -9.07 -14.43 -0.87
C SER A 355 -9.32 -14.81 0.59
N GLU A 356 -8.54 -14.22 1.50
CA GLU A 356 -8.61 -14.46 2.94
C GLU A 356 -9.49 -13.39 3.60
N ARG A 357 -10.33 -13.78 4.54
CA ARG A 357 -11.16 -12.85 5.34
C ARG A 357 -10.47 -12.58 6.68
N PRO A 358 -10.62 -11.37 7.26
CA PRO A 358 -10.25 -11.14 8.65
C PRO A 358 -10.92 -12.15 9.57
N ALA A 359 -10.16 -12.66 10.54
CA ALA A 359 -10.71 -13.54 11.56
C ALA A 359 -11.60 -12.75 12.55
N GLN A 360 -12.20 -13.46 13.51
CA GLN A 360 -13.02 -12.90 14.60
C GLN A 360 -14.32 -12.20 14.19
N VAL A 361 -14.62 -12.09 12.89
CA VAL A 361 -15.91 -11.64 12.39
C VAL A 361 -16.70 -12.82 11.86
N LEU A 362 -17.95 -12.96 12.32
CA LEU A 362 -18.89 -13.93 11.75
C LEU A 362 -19.46 -13.39 10.43
N TRP A 363 -18.70 -13.57 9.34
CA TRP A 363 -19.10 -13.17 7.99
C TRP A 363 -20.43 -13.82 7.58
N THR A 364 -21.30 -13.09 6.90
CA THR A 364 -22.65 -13.55 6.56
C THR A 364 -22.63 -14.48 5.34
N PRO A 365 -23.08 -15.75 5.46
CA PRO A 365 -23.21 -16.66 4.32
C PRO A 365 -24.52 -16.40 3.53
N PRO A 366 -24.59 -16.84 2.25
CA PRO A 366 -23.51 -17.43 1.46
C PRO A 366 -22.44 -16.39 1.08
N PHE A 367 -21.17 -16.78 1.16
CA PHE A 367 -20.05 -15.87 0.91
C PHE A 367 -19.92 -15.51 -0.57
N LEU A 368 -19.63 -14.23 -0.84
CA LEU A 368 -19.18 -13.82 -2.17
C LEU A 368 -17.81 -14.46 -2.45
N ARG A 369 -17.66 -15.10 -3.61
CA ARG A 369 -16.36 -15.62 -4.05
C ARG A 369 -15.43 -14.45 -4.38
N PRO A 370 -14.10 -14.60 -4.25
CA PRO A 370 -13.17 -13.59 -4.72
C PRO A 370 -13.45 -13.23 -6.19
N LEU A 371 -13.49 -11.93 -6.48
CA LEU A 371 -13.82 -11.42 -7.82
C LEU A 371 -12.83 -11.98 -8.84
N GLN A 372 -13.39 -12.53 -9.91
CA GLN A 372 -12.66 -13.02 -11.07
C GLN A 372 -12.56 -11.92 -12.13
N PRO A 373 -11.69 -12.07 -13.15
CA PRO A 373 -11.74 -11.24 -14.35
C PRO A 373 -13.15 -11.16 -14.94
N LEU A 374 -13.40 -10.11 -15.73
CA LEU A 374 -14.68 -9.95 -16.43
C LEU A 374 -14.86 -11.06 -17.49
N SER A 375 -16.10 -11.24 -17.93
CA SER A 375 -16.35 -12.01 -19.15
C SER A 375 -15.88 -11.21 -20.38
N ASP A 376 -15.57 -11.91 -21.48
CA ASP A 376 -15.18 -11.27 -22.73
C ASP A 376 -16.21 -10.22 -23.18
N LYS A 377 -17.50 -10.56 -23.07
CA LYS A 377 -18.60 -9.65 -23.39
C LYS A 377 -18.57 -8.40 -22.52
N ALA A 378 -18.37 -8.54 -21.21
CA ALA A 378 -18.31 -7.39 -20.31
C ALA A 378 -17.08 -6.53 -20.55
N SER A 379 -15.92 -7.13 -20.83
CA SER A 379 -14.71 -6.40 -21.23
C SER A 379 -14.93 -5.60 -22.50
N GLN A 380 -15.59 -6.18 -23.51
CA GLN A 380 -15.96 -5.48 -24.74
C GLN A 380 -16.89 -4.29 -24.45
N GLN A 381 -17.90 -4.47 -23.59
CA GLN A 381 -18.81 -3.39 -23.20
C GLN A 381 -18.10 -2.25 -22.48
N VAL A 382 -17.15 -2.55 -21.58
CA VAL A 382 -16.33 -1.52 -20.92
C VAL A 382 -15.48 -0.78 -21.96
N PHE A 383 -14.85 -1.52 -22.87
CA PHE A 383 -14.00 -0.93 -23.90
C PHE A 383 -14.79 -0.02 -24.84
N GLU A 384 -15.95 -0.47 -25.31
CA GLU A 384 -16.89 0.30 -26.14
C GLU A 384 -17.40 1.54 -25.41
N ALA A 385 -17.78 1.42 -24.13
CA ALA A 385 -18.26 2.56 -23.34
C ALA A 385 -17.20 3.67 -23.13
N ILE A 386 -15.92 3.34 -23.26
CA ILE A 386 -14.81 4.31 -23.14
C ILE A 386 -14.42 4.88 -24.51
N THR A 387 -14.30 4.03 -25.53
CA THR A 387 -13.80 4.41 -26.86
C THR A 387 -14.88 4.91 -27.82
N ASP A 388 -16.16 4.78 -27.46
CA ASP A 388 -17.33 5.07 -28.30
C ASP A 388 -17.29 4.36 -29.68
N ASP A 389 -16.59 3.22 -29.75
CA ASP A 389 -16.45 2.42 -30.96
C ASP A 389 -17.11 1.03 -30.75
N PRO A 390 -18.25 0.75 -31.42
CA PRO A 390 -18.93 -0.53 -31.31
C PRO A 390 -18.26 -1.65 -32.14
N HIS A 391 -17.30 -1.33 -33.02
CA HIS A 391 -16.72 -2.30 -33.93
C HIS A 391 -15.68 -3.21 -33.23
N VAL A 392 -15.94 -4.52 -33.23
CA VAL A 392 -14.97 -5.51 -32.73
C VAL A 392 -13.96 -5.84 -33.82
N SER A 393 -12.81 -5.17 -33.80
CA SER A 393 -11.69 -5.48 -34.71
C SER A 393 -10.79 -6.62 -34.18
N ASN A 394 -9.93 -7.15 -35.05
CA ASN A 394 -8.93 -8.15 -34.65
C ASN A 394 -7.92 -7.56 -33.66
N GLU A 395 -7.54 -6.30 -33.86
CA GLU A 395 -6.61 -5.55 -33.01
C GLU A 395 -7.20 -5.36 -31.61
N ARG A 396 -8.50 -5.03 -31.50
CA ARG A 396 -9.21 -4.95 -30.21
C ARG A 396 -9.20 -6.29 -29.49
N THR A 397 -9.48 -7.36 -30.23
CA THR A 397 -9.48 -8.71 -29.66
C THR A 397 -8.10 -9.08 -29.13
N GLN A 398 -7.03 -8.73 -29.85
CA GLN A 398 -5.65 -8.92 -29.39
C GLN A 398 -5.34 -8.11 -28.13
N LEU A 399 -5.72 -6.83 -28.10
CA LEU A 399 -5.53 -5.96 -26.95
C LEU A 399 -6.25 -6.48 -25.70
N LEU A 400 -7.53 -6.83 -25.82
CA LEU A 400 -8.29 -7.41 -24.71
C LEU A 400 -7.68 -8.74 -24.23
N ALA A 401 -7.16 -9.58 -25.13
CA ALA A 401 -6.45 -10.80 -24.76
C ALA A 401 -5.22 -10.52 -23.88
N PHE A 402 -4.51 -9.39 -24.09
CA PHE A 402 -3.39 -9.01 -23.23
C PHE A 402 -3.79 -8.56 -21.82
N THR A 403 -5.03 -8.09 -21.65
CA THR A 403 -5.57 -7.72 -20.33
C THR A 403 -6.05 -8.94 -19.54
N GLU A 404 -6.30 -10.07 -20.23
CA GLU A 404 -7.05 -11.23 -19.72
C GLU A 404 -8.29 -10.82 -18.91
N ASN A 405 -9.03 -9.81 -19.41
CA ASN A 405 -10.25 -9.27 -18.82
C ASN A 405 -10.10 -8.74 -17.40
N MET A 406 -8.89 -8.37 -16.96
CA MET A 406 -8.69 -7.66 -15.71
C MET A 406 -9.30 -6.25 -15.84
N PRO A 407 -10.31 -5.87 -15.03
CA PRO A 407 -11.03 -4.60 -15.19
C PRO A 407 -10.13 -3.37 -15.29
N LEU A 408 -9.15 -3.23 -14.39
CA LEU A 408 -8.23 -2.10 -14.41
C LEU A 408 -7.37 -2.07 -15.69
N ALA A 409 -6.94 -3.22 -16.19
CA ALA A 409 -6.15 -3.28 -17.41
C ALA A 409 -6.99 -2.98 -18.64
N VAL A 410 -8.24 -3.44 -18.68
CA VAL A 410 -9.22 -3.12 -19.74
C VAL A 410 -9.49 -1.61 -19.77
N ASP A 411 -9.77 -1.02 -18.61
CA ASP A 411 -10.04 0.42 -18.45
C ASP A 411 -8.86 1.27 -18.92
N LEU A 412 -7.65 1.01 -18.43
CA LEU A 412 -6.44 1.74 -18.84
C LEU A 412 -6.14 1.56 -20.34
N MET A 413 -6.33 0.36 -20.87
CA MET A 413 -6.08 0.08 -22.28
C MET A 413 -7.09 0.78 -23.18
N ALA A 414 -8.36 0.81 -22.79
CA ALA A 414 -9.41 1.50 -23.55
C ALA A 414 -9.18 3.02 -23.59
N HIS A 415 -8.85 3.65 -22.46
CA HIS A 415 -8.52 5.09 -22.44
C HIS A 415 -7.26 5.39 -23.27
N LEU A 416 -6.27 4.50 -23.27
CA LEU A 416 -5.08 4.67 -24.11
C LEU A 416 -5.44 4.60 -25.60
N VAL A 417 -6.36 3.70 -25.98
CA VAL A 417 -6.84 3.59 -27.37
C VAL A 417 -7.68 4.80 -27.77
N ASP A 418 -8.52 5.33 -26.88
CA ASP A 418 -9.28 6.56 -27.10
C ASP A 418 -8.36 7.75 -27.41
N HIS A 419 -7.20 7.83 -26.74
CA HIS A 419 -6.24 8.91 -26.93
C HIS A 419 -5.25 8.72 -28.08
N GLU A 420 -4.69 7.51 -28.26
CA GLU A 420 -3.56 7.26 -29.17
C GLU A 420 -3.97 6.49 -30.44
N GLY A 421 -5.15 5.88 -30.46
CA GLY A 421 -5.60 4.99 -31.52
C GLY A 421 -5.08 3.55 -31.39
N ILE A 422 -5.87 2.60 -31.87
CA ILE A 422 -5.69 1.16 -31.57
C ILE A 422 -4.36 0.57 -32.07
N ASP A 423 -3.91 0.96 -33.26
CA ASP A 423 -2.68 0.45 -33.87
C ASP A 423 -1.42 0.93 -33.14
N ASN A 424 -1.44 2.18 -32.67
CA ASN A 424 -0.35 2.76 -31.90
C ASN A 424 -0.24 2.08 -30.54
N VAL A 425 -1.36 1.87 -29.86
CA VAL A 425 -1.40 1.15 -28.58
C VAL A 425 -0.94 -0.30 -28.73
N LEU A 426 -1.35 -0.99 -29.81
CA LEU A 426 -0.91 -2.35 -30.08
C LEU A 426 0.61 -2.42 -30.31
N THR A 427 1.17 -1.45 -31.04
CA THR A 427 2.62 -1.35 -31.27
C THR A 427 3.37 -1.05 -29.97
N ARG A 428 2.86 -0.11 -29.18
CA ARG A 428 3.44 0.27 -27.90
C ARG A 428 3.40 -0.87 -26.89
N TRP A 429 2.28 -1.58 -26.79
CA TRP A 429 2.16 -2.76 -25.92
C TRP A 429 3.20 -3.82 -26.29
N LYS A 430 3.42 -4.08 -27.59
CA LYS A 430 4.44 -5.06 -28.03
C LYS A 430 5.85 -4.68 -27.55
N ALA A 431 6.17 -3.39 -27.49
CA ALA A 431 7.47 -2.89 -27.05
C ALA A 431 7.60 -2.77 -25.52
N GLU A 432 6.58 -2.20 -24.85
CA GLU A 432 6.66 -1.76 -23.45
C GLU A 432 5.93 -2.68 -22.46
N LYS A 433 5.05 -3.56 -22.94
CA LYS A 433 4.20 -4.44 -22.12
C LYS A 433 3.36 -3.66 -21.11
N THR A 434 3.32 -4.08 -19.83
CA THR A 434 2.53 -3.42 -18.78
C THR A 434 2.91 -1.96 -18.54
N ALA A 435 4.14 -1.56 -18.86
CA ALA A 435 4.55 -0.16 -18.77
C ALA A 435 3.80 0.75 -19.77
N ALA A 436 3.25 0.20 -20.87
CA ALA A 436 2.37 0.96 -21.75
C ALA A 436 1.13 1.47 -21.01
N LEU A 437 0.68 0.76 -19.97
CA LEU A 437 -0.47 1.11 -19.14
C LEU A 437 -0.07 1.90 -17.87
N SER A 438 1.16 2.43 -17.82
CA SER A 438 1.60 3.37 -16.78
C SER A 438 1.38 4.80 -17.26
N THR A 439 0.16 5.32 -17.16
CA THR A 439 -0.09 6.74 -17.44
C THR A 439 0.41 7.58 -16.27
N GLY A 440 1.43 8.42 -16.48
CA GLY A 440 2.14 9.17 -15.43
C GLY A 440 1.35 10.22 -14.62
N HIS A 441 0.02 10.24 -14.70
CA HIS A 441 -0.81 11.33 -14.18
C HIS A 441 -1.52 11.00 -12.86
N HIS A 442 -1.71 9.72 -12.49
CA HIS A 442 -2.25 9.35 -11.16
C HIS A 442 -1.61 8.07 -10.59
N ARG A 443 -1.19 8.11 -9.32
CA ARG A 443 -0.68 6.95 -8.57
C ARG A 443 -1.67 5.77 -8.51
N THR A 444 -2.97 6.05 -8.64
CA THR A 444 -4.07 5.07 -8.63
C THR A 444 -4.38 4.47 -10.01
N SER A 445 -3.83 5.04 -11.09
CA SER A 445 -4.02 4.59 -12.49
C SER A 445 -2.73 3.97 -13.05
N ASN A 446 -2.02 3.20 -12.23
CA ASN A 446 -0.83 2.49 -12.65
C ASN A 446 -0.99 0.99 -12.33
N LEU A 447 -1.16 0.20 -13.39
CA LEU A 447 -1.28 -1.25 -13.31
C LEU A 447 -0.06 -1.89 -12.61
N ASP A 448 1.15 -1.41 -12.92
CA ASP A 448 2.38 -1.90 -12.31
C ASP A 448 2.42 -1.58 -10.80
N ALA A 449 1.95 -0.40 -10.38
CA ALA A 449 1.86 -0.07 -8.95
C ALA A 449 0.88 -1.00 -8.21
N SER A 450 -0.27 -1.28 -8.82
CA SER A 450 -1.25 -2.21 -8.25
C SER A 450 -0.70 -3.63 -8.12
N ILE A 451 0.04 -4.12 -9.11
CA ILE A 451 0.68 -5.44 -9.04
C ILE A 451 1.82 -5.44 -8.02
N ALA A 452 2.65 -4.39 -7.99
CA ALA A 452 3.77 -4.24 -7.07
C ALA A 452 3.32 -4.24 -5.60
N LEU A 453 2.19 -3.61 -5.28
CA LEU A 453 1.59 -3.67 -3.94
C LEU A 453 1.26 -5.12 -3.55
N SER A 454 0.60 -5.88 -4.43
CA SER A 454 0.29 -7.28 -4.18
C SER A 454 1.55 -8.16 -4.09
N TYR A 455 2.58 -7.88 -4.89
CA TYR A 455 3.87 -8.59 -4.85
C TYR A 455 4.67 -8.31 -3.57
N SER A 456 4.52 -7.10 -3.02
CA SER A 456 5.20 -6.64 -1.80
C SER A 456 4.47 -7.05 -0.52
N SER A 457 3.32 -7.74 -0.61
CA SER A 457 2.56 -8.12 0.58
C SER A 457 3.41 -8.98 1.53
N PRO A 458 3.32 -8.75 2.85
CA PRO A 458 4.10 -9.47 3.86
C PRO A 458 3.74 -10.96 3.91
N ARG A 459 2.59 -11.37 3.36
CA ARG A 459 2.17 -12.78 3.27
C ARG A 459 2.96 -13.57 2.23
N ILE A 460 3.66 -12.90 1.31
CA ILE A 460 4.41 -13.59 0.26
C ILE A 460 5.76 -14.05 0.80
N THR A 461 5.89 -15.38 0.94
CA THR A 461 7.13 -16.02 1.36
C THR A 461 8.18 -16.00 0.25
N PRO A 462 9.48 -16.11 0.56
CA PRO A 462 10.53 -16.21 -0.45
C PRO A 462 10.30 -17.34 -1.47
N GLY A 463 9.85 -18.52 -1.02
CA GLY A 463 9.51 -19.63 -1.91
C GLY A 463 8.32 -19.35 -2.81
N ALA A 464 7.30 -18.65 -2.31
CA ALA A 464 6.17 -18.20 -3.14
C ALA A 464 6.61 -17.18 -4.20
N ARG A 465 7.56 -16.28 -3.87
CA ARG A 465 8.16 -15.39 -4.88
C ARG A 465 8.85 -16.17 -5.97
N GLU A 466 9.71 -17.14 -5.64
CA GLU A 466 10.38 -17.97 -6.65
C GLU A 466 9.37 -18.73 -7.51
N LEU A 467 8.33 -19.32 -6.92
CA LEU A 467 7.27 -19.97 -7.69
C LEU A 467 6.53 -19.01 -8.62
N LEU A 468 6.23 -17.79 -8.17
CA LEU A 468 5.60 -16.75 -8.99
C LEU A 468 6.49 -16.35 -10.17
N ARG A 469 7.80 -16.18 -9.94
CA ARG A 469 8.78 -15.88 -10.99
C ARG A 469 8.85 -17.00 -12.02
N LEU A 470 8.83 -18.26 -11.59
CA LEU A 470 8.78 -19.41 -12.50
C LEU A 470 7.49 -19.43 -13.32
N LEU A 471 6.34 -19.25 -12.68
CA LEU A 471 5.05 -19.20 -13.37
C LEU A 471 4.98 -18.03 -14.35
N SER A 472 5.77 -16.97 -14.13
CA SER A 472 5.83 -15.84 -15.05
C SER A 472 6.31 -16.22 -16.45
N ILE A 473 7.13 -17.26 -16.61
CA ILE A 473 7.59 -17.69 -17.95
C ILE A 473 6.73 -18.83 -18.54
N LEU A 474 5.64 -19.21 -17.86
CA LEU A 474 4.78 -20.33 -18.24
C LEU A 474 3.35 -19.84 -18.56
N PRO A 475 3.00 -19.60 -19.84
CA PRO A 475 1.68 -19.05 -20.19
C PRO A 475 0.52 -19.97 -19.79
N ASP A 476 0.72 -21.29 -19.88
CA ASP A 476 -0.24 -22.32 -19.47
C ASP A 476 -0.09 -22.72 -17.99
N GLY A 477 0.86 -22.11 -17.28
CA GLY A 477 1.16 -22.40 -15.87
C GLY A 477 1.53 -23.87 -15.62
N LEU A 478 1.25 -24.36 -14.41
CA LEU A 478 1.58 -25.73 -13.97
C LEU A 478 0.40 -26.41 -13.27
N SER A 479 0.21 -27.69 -13.54
CA SER A 479 -0.70 -28.57 -12.77
C SER A 479 -0.08 -29.01 -11.44
N ASP A 480 -0.91 -29.53 -10.55
CA ASP A 480 -0.46 -30.04 -9.24
C ASP A 480 0.50 -31.23 -9.38
N ALA A 481 0.34 -32.04 -10.43
CA ALA A 481 1.24 -33.14 -10.75
C ALA A 481 2.61 -32.63 -11.21
N GLU A 482 2.64 -31.65 -12.13
CA GLU A 482 3.89 -31.06 -12.63
C GLU A 482 4.65 -30.32 -11.52
N LEU A 483 3.94 -29.61 -10.63
CA LEU A 483 4.54 -28.95 -9.46
C LEU A 483 5.21 -29.95 -8.50
N THR A 484 4.63 -31.14 -8.34
CA THR A 484 5.15 -32.16 -7.42
C THR A 484 6.29 -32.97 -8.05
N GLN A 485 6.24 -33.20 -9.36
CA GLN A 485 7.26 -33.97 -10.09
C GLN A 485 8.47 -33.13 -10.51
N SER A 486 8.29 -31.82 -10.68
CA SER A 486 9.38 -30.91 -10.95
C SER A 486 10.19 -30.77 -9.67
N ASN A 487 11.39 -31.34 -9.64
CA ASN A 487 12.34 -31.23 -8.52
C ASN A 487 12.90 -29.79 -8.43
N LEU A 488 12.02 -28.82 -8.21
CA LEU A 488 12.32 -27.40 -8.18
C LEU A 488 13.05 -27.07 -6.88
N PRO A 489 14.01 -26.13 -6.89
CA PRO A 489 14.72 -25.68 -5.70
C PRO A 489 13.86 -24.75 -4.84
N ILE A 490 12.59 -25.11 -4.60
CA ILE A 490 11.62 -24.34 -3.83
C ILE A 490 11.13 -25.22 -2.67
N GLY A 491 11.36 -24.78 -1.43
CA GLY A 491 10.86 -25.45 -0.25
C GLY A 491 9.33 -25.37 -0.16
N ASN A 492 8.68 -26.49 0.17
CA ASN A 492 7.23 -26.60 0.39
C ASN A 492 6.38 -25.92 -0.71
N ILE A 493 6.47 -26.44 -1.94
CA ILE A 493 5.79 -25.91 -3.13
C ILE A 493 4.27 -25.79 -2.94
N GLN A 494 3.65 -26.73 -2.22
CA GLN A 494 2.20 -26.69 -1.98
C GLN A 494 1.81 -25.50 -1.08
N ALA A 495 2.58 -25.21 -0.03
CA ALA A 495 2.37 -23.99 0.76
C ALA A 495 2.59 -22.73 -0.08
N CYS A 496 3.64 -22.70 -0.91
CA CYS A 496 3.92 -21.57 -1.81
C CYS A 496 2.76 -21.31 -2.77
N LYS A 497 2.22 -22.36 -3.39
CA LYS A 497 1.02 -22.28 -4.24
C LYS A 497 -0.19 -21.74 -3.47
N SER A 498 -0.45 -22.24 -2.27
CA SER A 498 -1.56 -21.77 -1.44
C SER A 498 -1.44 -20.29 -1.11
N VAL A 499 -0.22 -19.80 -0.82
CA VAL A 499 0.05 -18.37 -0.62
C VAL A 499 -0.27 -17.56 -1.87
N LEU A 500 0.15 -17.99 -3.06
CA LEU A 500 -0.11 -17.26 -4.31
C LEU A 500 -1.60 -17.18 -4.67
N ILE A 501 -2.37 -18.24 -4.37
CA ILE A 501 -3.82 -18.23 -4.52
C ILE A 501 -4.45 -17.30 -3.48
N ALA A 502 -4.00 -17.39 -2.22
CA ALA A 502 -4.51 -16.58 -1.12
C ALA A 502 -4.29 -15.08 -1.33
N THR A 503 -3.18 -14.67 -1.95
CA THR A 503 -2.91 -13.28 -2.33
C THR A 503 -3.52 -12.88 -3.68
N SER A 504 -4.18 -13.81 -4.37
CA SER A 504 -4.78 -13.61 -5.70
C SER A 504 -3.80 -13.12 -6.78
N LEU A 505 -2.51 -13.46 -6.63
CA LEU A 505 -1.51 -13.27 -7.69
C LEU A 505 -1.53 -14.42 -8.69
N ALA A 506 -1.98 -15.60 -8.26
CA ALA A 506 -2.21 -16.75 -9.12
C ALA A 506 -3.64 -17.27 -8.93
N TYR A 507 -4.16 -17.95 -9.95
CA TYR A 507 -5.46 -18.59 -9.92
C TYR A 507 -5.39 -20.01 -10.49
N LYS A 508 -6.40 -20.82 -10.20
CA LYS A 508 -6.60 -22.11 -10.86
C LYS A 508 -7.55 -21.92 -12.03
N ASP A 509 -7.12 -22.30 -13.23
CA ASP A 509 -8.00 -22.28 -14.40
C ASP A 509 -9.01 -23.44 -14.38
N THR A 510 -9.84 -23.53 -15.43
CA THR A 510 -10.84 -24.60 -15.58
C THR A 510 -10.22 -26.00 -15.67
N LYS A 511 -8.95 -26.11 -16.05
CA LYS A 511 -8.17 -27.35 -16.08
C LYS A 511 -7.41 -27.60 -14.77
N SER A 512 -7.70 -26.82 -13.72
CA SER A 512 -7.03 -26.86 -12.42
C SER A 512 -5.52 -26.61 -12.48
N ARG A 513 -5.05 -25.90 -13.50
CA ARG A 513 -3.65 -25.46 -13.61
C ARG A 513 -3.48 -24.12 -12.89
N LEU A 514 -2.39 -24.00 -12.15
CA LEU A 514 -1.98 -22.77 -11.47
C LEU A 514 -1.38 -21.82 -12.50
N ARG A 515 -2.05 -20.69 -12.76
CA ARG A 515 -1.69 -19.71 -13.80
C ARG A 515 -1.64 -18.29 -13.24
N LEU A 516 -0.92 -17.42 -13.94
CA LEU A 516 -0.90 -15.98 -13.70
C LEU A 516 -1.66 -15.28 -14.80
N LEU A 517 -2.29 -14.16 -14.47
CA LEU A 517 -2.89 -13.30 -15.49
C LEU A 517 -1.79 -12.65 -16.34
N VAL A 518 -2.03 -12.42 -17.63
CA VAL A 518 -1.04 -11.80 -18.54
C VAL A 518 -0.43 -10.52 -17.95
N PRO A 519 -1.19 -9.55 -17.41
CA PRO A 519 -0.59 -8.37 -16.78
C PRO A 519 0.39 -8.69 -15.64
N ILE A 520 0.04 -9.63 -14.77
CA ILE A 520 0.91 -10.04 -13.65
C ILE A 520 2.17 -10.71 -14.21
N ARG A 521 2.01 -11.54 -15.24
CA ARG A 521 3.09 -12.26 -15.90
C ARG A 521 4.14 -11.30 -16.47
N GLU A 522 3.71 -10.36 -17.30
CA GLU A 522 4.61 -9.41 -17.97
C GLU A 522 5.29 -8.48 -16.93
N HIS A 523 4.58 -8.06 -15.88
CA HIS A 523 5.16 -7.29 -14.78
C HIS A 523 6.29 -8.06 -14.07
N ILE A 524 6.03 -9.32 -13.69
CA ILE A 524 7.03 -10.14 -12.99
C ILE A 524 8.24 -10.42 -13.89
N GLN A 525 8.03 -10.75 -15.17
CA GLN A 525 9.15 -10.95 -16.10
C GLN A 525 10.05 -9.70 -16.21
N ARG A 526 9.45 -8.50 -16.20
CA ARG A 526 10.18 -7.24 -16.31
C ARG A 526 10.97 -6.88 -15.05
N PHE A 527 10.34 -6.96 -13.88
CA PHE A 527 10.92 -6.44 -12.64
C PHE A 527 11.52 -7.51 -11.72
N SER A 528 11.22 -8.79 -11.96
CA SER A 528 11.66 -9.91 -11.13
C SER A 528 11.71 -11.22 -11.95
N PRO A 529 12.58 -11.30 -12.98
CA PRO A 529 12.70 -12.52 -13.78
C PRO A 529 13.15 -13.73 -12.93
N PRO A 530 12.80 -14.97 -13.33
CA PRO A 530 13.23 -16.16 -12.62
C PRO A 530 14.74 -16.34 -12.66
N SER A 531 15.30 -16.93 -11.61
CA SER A 531 16.72 -17.28 -11.57
C SER A 531 17.05 -18.41 -12.56
N GLU A 532 18.25 -18.36 -13.15
CA GLU A 532 18.70 -19.37 -14.11
C GLU A 532 18.67 -20.80 -13.51
N ALA A 533 19.02 -20.95 -12.22
CA ALA A 533 18.95 -22.23 -11.53
C ALA A 533 17.53 -22.82 -11.51
N LEU A 534 16.52 -21.96 -11.29
CA LEU A 534 15.12 -22.34 -11.26
C LEU A 534 14.62 -22.72 -12.66
N VAL A 535 15.01 -21.96 -13.68
CA VAL A 535 14.71 -22.28 -15.10
C VAL A 535 15.36 -23.59 -15.52
N GLN A 536 16.61 -23.84 -15.15
CA GLN A 536 17.32 -25.09 -15.47
C GLN A 536 16.68 -26.31 -14.79
N ALA A 537 16.24 -26.17 -13.54
CA ALA A 537 15.54 -27.25 -12.84
C ALA A 537 14.24 -27.64 -13.56
N LEU A 538 13.48 -26.65 -14.02
CA LEU A 538 12.28 -26.86 -14.82
C LEU A 538 12.59 -27.48 -16.20
N ARG A 539 13.61 -26.97 -16.92
CA ARG A 539 14.03 -27.55 -18.21
C ARG A 539 14.39 -29.03 -18.07
N LYS A 540 15.12 -29.38 -17.00
CA LYS A 540 15.45 -30.79 -16.68
C LYS A 540 14.20 -31.64 -16.43
N SER A 541 13.19 -31.13 -15.73
CA SER A 541 11.95 -31.89 -15.48
C SER A 541 11.17 -32.14 -16.78
N PHE A 542 11.05 -31.13 -17.66
CA PHE A 542 10.42 -31.31 -18.97
C PHE A 542 11.20 -32.25 -19.89
N HIS A 543 12.53 -32.15 -19.95
CA HIS A 543 13.35 -33.10 -20.72
C HIS A 543 13.17 -34.54 -20.24
N HIS A 544 13.08 -34.75 -18.92
CA HIS A 544 12.82 -36.09 -18.36
C HIS A 544 11.43 -36.61 -18.72
N LEU A 545 10.43 -35.74 -18.70
CA LEU A 545 9.06 -36.07 -19.10
C LEU A 545 8.98 -36.43 -20.59
N LEU A 546 9.68 -35.69 -21.45
CA LEU A 546 9.82 -35.98 -22.87
C LEU A 546 10.54 -37.30 -23.13
N ALA A 547 11.66 -37.55 -22.45
CA ALA A 547 12.39 -38.81 -22.57
C ALA A 547 11.53 -40.02 -22.16
N ARG A 548 10.73 -39.89 -21.10
CA ARG A 548 9.74 -40.91 -20.71
C ARG A 548 8.66 -41.11 -21.77
N TYR A 549 8.11 -40.02 -22.31
CA TYR A 549 7.12 -40.08 -23.38
C TYR A 549 7.66 -40.78 -24.63
N GLN A 550 8.86 -40.42 -25.08
CA GLN A 550 9.52 -41.02 -26.25
C GLN A 550 9.81 -42.52 -26.02
N LYS A 551 10.22 -42.90 -24.80
CA LYS A 551 10.45 -44.31 -24.42
C LYS A 551 9.16 -45.15 -24.43
N HIS A 552 8.01 -44.54 -24.15
CA HIS A 552 6.71 -45.23 -24.14
C HIS A 552 6.00 -45.23 -25.50
N ASN A 553 6.18 -44.19 -26.34
CA ASN A 553 5.42 -44.01 -27.58
C ASN A 553 6.25 -44.17 -28.87
N GLY A 554 7.54 -44.52 -28.80
CA GLY A 554 8.33 -44.97 -29.95
C GLY A 554 8.57 -43.95 -31.07
N GLY A 555 8.25 -42.66 -30.88
CA GLY A 555 8.36 -41.62 -31.91
C GLY A 555 9.09 -40.36 -31.45
N SER A 556 9.92 -39.80 -32.33
CA SER A 556 10.63 -38.52 -32.14
C SER A 556 9.62 -37.36 -32.04
N ALA A 557 9.52 -36.75 -30.86
CA ALA A 557 8.68 -35.58 -30.62
C ALA A 557 9.55 -34.36 -30.34
N THR A 558 10.09 -33.75 -31.39
CA THR A 558 10.85 -32.49 -31.37
C THR A 558 9.96 -31.24 -31.20
N TRP A 559 8.63 -31.40 -31.17
CA TRP A 559 7.65 -30.29 -31.22
C TRP A 559 6.95 -29.98 -29.89
N ILE A 560 7.33 -30.65 -28.78
CA ILE A 560 6.67 -30.49 -27.46
C ILE A 560 7.47 -29.56 -26.53
N ILE A 561 8.59 -28.98 -26.98
CA ILE A 561 9.28 -27.94 -26.20
C ILE A 561 8.52 -26.63 -26.42
N PRO A 562 7.84 -26.05 -25.41
CA PRO A 562 7.49 -24.64 -25.50
C PRO A 562 8.82 -23.90 -25.64
N SER A 563 8.98 -23.10 -26.69
CA SER A 563 10.12 -22.19 -26.80
C SER A 563 10.06 -21.23 -25.62
N ILE A 564 10.68 -21.61 -24.49
CA ILE A 564 10.92 -20.73 -23.35
C ILE A 564 11.96 -19.73 -23.87
N PRO A 565 11.61 -18.42 -24.01
CA PRO A 565 12.57 -17.41 -24.42
C PRO A 565 13.80 -17.37 -23.50
#